data_AF-A0AAD5N858-F1
#
_entry.id   AF-A0AAD5N858-F1
#
_cell.length_a   1.000
_cell.length_b   1.000
_cell.length_c   1.000
_cell.angle_alpha   90.00
_cell.angle_beta   90.00
_cell.angle_gamma   90.00
#
_symmetry.space_group_name_H-M   'P 1'
#
loop_
_entity.id
_entity.type
_entity.pdbx_description
1 polymer ?
#
loop_
_entity_poly.entity_id
_entity_poly.type
_entity_poly.pdbx_seq_one_letter_code
_entity_poly.pdbx_strand_id
1 'polypeptide(L)'
;MFEETPYPAGMPDADRQRLHQLLVEMAVQDSDTDELRPENISMFKGKDLTRAEKVNLMDLLAQFMSMTKHMPDQARRRELYKEFFEAIFSNDWYSGKKPKTPHMLPPLRRIESSAQVGVLRINHPINRYFPQTPERMAGQSAFLGLDLIPDEGGWRWIWTDRRGCTIDSQYINFLGMTRAEARRQAIAAYDRAELKRITKYNLDLAVSVAQRRIAKWAKHGPAYKARVDHVDRFIPGGIQKLLLARDWISYWSRVAFVLTDEMPPSEEEIKMPTDETCH
;
A
#
# COMPACT_ATOMS: atom_id res chain seq x y z
N MET A 1 13.95 -10.08 -16.39
CA MET A 1 14.49 -8.75 -16.05
C MET A 1 13.31 -7.81 -16.21
N PHE A 2 12.66 -7.43 -15.10
CA PHE A 2 11.52 -6.52 -15.17
C PHE A 2 12.09 -5.11 -15.33
N GLU A 3 11.89 -4.50 -16.50
CA GLU A 3 12.16 -3.07 -16.67
C GLU A 3 11.35 -2.33 -15.61
N GLU A 4 12.03 -1.48 -14.83
CA GLU A 4 11.34 -0.64 -13.86
C GLU A 4 10.31 0.20 -14.61
N THR A 5 9.07 0.16 -14.15
CA THR A 5 8.01 1.00 -14.70
C THR A 5 8.49 2.46 -14.75
N PRO A 6 8.29 3.19 -15.86
CA PRO A 6 8.81 4.55 -16.04
C PRO A 6 8.24 5.57 -15.04
N TYR A 7 7.26 5.16 -14.24
CA TYR A 7 6.72 5.94 -13.14
C TYR A 7 7.56 5.72 -11.87
N PRO A 8 8.20 6.77 -11.32
CA PRO A 8 8.96 6.66 -10.07
C PRO A 8 7.97 6.52 -8.90
N ALA A 9 7.51 5.30 -8.66
CA ALA A 9 6.75 4.97 -7.47
C ALA A 9 7.70 4.94 -6.26
N GLY A 10 7.34 5.66 -5.20
CA GLY A 10 8.14 5.80 -3.99
C GLY A 10 9.12 6.99 -4.00
N MET A 11 9.85 7.12 -2.90
CA MET A 11 10.77 8.24 -2.65
C MET A 11 12.08 8.09 -3.44
N PRO A 12 12.65 9.16 -4.02
CA PRO A 12 13.97 9.12 -4.66
C PRO A 12 15.08 8.68 -3.69
N ASP A 13 16.13 8.03 -4.18
CA ASP A 13 17.18 7.46 -3.32
C ASP A 13 17.93 8.51 -2.48
N ALA A 14 18.18 9.70 -3.03
CA ALA A 14 18.80 10.79 -2.26
C ALA A 14 17.93 11.21 -1.07
N ASP A 15 16.61 11.31 -1.28
CA ASP A 15 15.65 11.63 -0.21
C ASP A 15 15.54 10.47 0.80
N ARG A 16 15.63 9.22 0.34
CA ARG A 16 15.64 8.03 1.22
C ARG A 16 16.87 8.03 2.14
N GLN A 17 18.05 8.32 1.60
CA GLN A 17 19.28 8.42 2.39
C GLN A 17 19.19 9.55 3.42
N ARG A 18 18.68 10.72 3.00
CA ARG A 18 18.45 11.85 3.90
C ARG A 18 17.43 11.51 4.98
N LEU A 19 16.34 10.82 4.65
CA LEU A 19 15.33 10.38 5.60
C LEU A 19 15.93 9.44 6.65
N HIS A 20 16.73 8.47 6.22
CA HIS A 20 17.42 7.56 7.13
C HIS A 20 18.32 8.32 8.10
N GLN A 21 19.11 9.28 7.61
CA GLN A 21 19.99 10.10 8.46
C GLN A 21 19.18 10.89 9.52
N LEU A 22 18.07 11.52 9.13
CA LEU A 22 17.20 12.24 10.06
C LEU A 22 16.59 11.32 11.12
N LEU A 23 16.23 10.09 10.76
CA LEU A 23 15.69 9.10 11.71
C LEU A 23 16.78 8.59 12.66
N VAL A 24 18.01 8.41 12.18
CA VAL A 24 19.17 8.08 13.02
C VAL A 24 19.44 9.19 14.04
N GLU A 25 19.42 10.45 13.62
CA GLU A 25 19.58 11.59 14.53
C GLU A 25 18.49 11.61 15.61
N MET A 26 17.25 11.32 15.24
CA MET A 26 16.15 11.18 16.19
C MET A 26 16.40 10.05 17.19
N ALA A 27 16.85 8.88 16.73
CA ALA A 27 17.16 7.74 17.59
C ALA A 27 18.36 8.01 18.53
N VAL A 28 19.35 8.78 18.08
CA VAL A 28 20.50 9.17 18.89
C VAL A 28 20.09 10.15 20.00
N GLN A 29 19.16 11.06 19.71
CA GLN A 29 18.62 12.03 20.67
C GLN A 29 17.55 11.44 21.59
N ASP A 30 17.10 10.21 21.33
CA ASP A 30 16.13 9.51 22.16
C ASP A 30 16.75 9.15 23.52
N SER A 31 16.21 9.75 24.58
CA SER A 31 16.64 9.50 25.96
C SER A 31 15.92 8.32 26.61
N ASP A 32 14.86 7.80 25.99
CA ASP A 32 14.07 6.68 26.52
C ASP A 32 14.74 5.36 26.12
N THR A 33 15.91 5.06 26.71
CA THR A 33 16.74 3.89 26.38
C THR A 33 17.35 3.25 27.62
N ASP A 34 17.62 1.95 27.57
CA ASP A 34 18.31 1.20 28.62
C ASP A 34 19.68 0.70 28.15
N GLU A 35 20.74 1.44 28.51
CA GLU A 35 22.12 1.14 28.11
C GLU A 35 22.80 0.03 28.94
N LEU A 36 22.24 -0.31 30.11
CA LEU A 36 22.88 -1.20 31.08
C LEU A 36 22.22 -2.59 31.14
N ARG A 37 21.45 -2.93 30.11
CA ARG A 37 20.66 -4.16 30.06
C ARG A 37 21.54 -5.42 30.13
N PRO A 38 21.30 -6.34 31.09
CA PRO A 38 21.96 -7.65 31.11
C PRO A 38 21.53 -8.57 29.95
N GLU A 39 22.36 -9.57 29.66
CA GLU A 39 22.02 -10.62 28.69
C GLU A 39 20.80 -11.43 29.14
N ASN A 40 20.07 -12.02 28.18
CA ASN A 40 18.89 -12.87 28.40
C ASN A 40 17.71 -12.20 29.12
N ILE A 41 17.68 -10.86 29.16
CA ILE A 41 16.52 -10.10 29.63
C ILE A 41 15.53 -9.87 28.50
N SER A 42 14.26 -10.14 28.77
CA SER A 42 13.17 -9.87 27.83
C SER A 42 12.89 -8.38 27.74
N MET A 43 12.70 -7.89 26.51
CA MET A 43 12.31 -6.51 26.21
C MET A 43 10.82 -6.45 25.93
N PHE A 44 10.12 -5.56 26.64
CA PHE A 44 8.67 -5.43 26.62
C PHE A 44 8.21 -4.15 25.90
N LYS A 45 9.10 -3.19 25.69
CA LYS A 45 8.79 -1.88 25.11
C LYS A 45 10.03 -1.19 24.57
N GLY A 46 9.82 -0.11 23.82
CA GLY A 46 10.88 0.66 23.17
C GLY A 46 11.97 1.16 24.11
N LYS A 47 11.63 1.49 25.37
CA LYS A 47 12.62 1.97 26.36
C LYS A 47 13.62 0.94 26.82
N ASP A 48 13.30 -0.34 26.65
CA ASP A 48 14.17 -1.45 27.05
C ASP A 48 15.29 -1.70 26.01
N LEU A 49 15.27 -0.95 24.89
CA LEU A 49 16.30 -0.96 23.87
C LEU A 49 17.40 0.05 24.21
N THR A 50 18.64 -0.33 23.89
CA THR A 50 19.79 0.60 23.87
C THR A 50 19.63 1.59 22.71
N ARG A 51 20.35 2.71 22.76
CA ARG A 51 20.41 3.68 21.66
C ARG A 51 20.94 3.04 20.37
N ALA A 52 21.96 2.18 20.47
CA ALA A 52 22.53 1.49 19.32
C ALA A 52 21.50 0.57 18.64
N GLU A 53 20.66 -0.13 19.41
CA GLU A 53 19.58 -0.96 18.89
C GLU A 53 18.50 -0.13 18.20
N LYS A 54 18.09 1.00 18.80
CA LYS A 54 17.15 1.93 18.16
C LYS A 54 17.67 2.46 16.82
N VAL A 55 18.93 2.89 16.78
CA VAL A 55 19.60 3.34 15.54
C VAL A 55 19.57 2.23 14.48
N ASN A 56 19.86 0.99 14.86
CA ASN A 56 19.83 -0.17 13.96
C ASN A 56 18.41 -0.66 13.59
N LEU A 57 17.35 0.05 13.98
CA LEU A 57 15.99 -0.17 13.48
C LEU A 57 15.55 0.94 12.51
N MET A 58 16.31 2.04 12.39
CA MET A 58 15.91 3.18 11.57
C MET A 58 15.95 2.91 10.07
N ASP A 59 16.76 1.95 9.61
CA ASP A 59 16.70 1.44 8.24
C ASP A 59 15.33 0.83 7.93
N LEU A 60 14.66 0.22 8.90
CA LEU A 60 13.34 -0.38 8.73
C LEU A 60 12.26 0.68 8.57
N LEU A 61 12.28 1.67 9.46
CA LEU A 61 11.34 2.79 9.43
C LEU A 61 11.55 3.65 8.17
N ALA A 62 12.79 3.93 7.80
CA ALA A 62 13.11 4.67 6.58
C ALA A 62 12.58 3.95 5.33
N GLN A 63 12.73 2.63 5.26
CA GLN A 63 12.20 1.85 4.14
C GLN A 63 10.67 1.85 4.11
N PHE A 64 10.01 1.65 5.24
CA PHE A 64 8.55 1.79 5.33
C PHE A 64 8.07 3.15 4.82
N MET A 65 8.69 4.24 5.26
CA MET A 65 8.33 5.60 4.88
C MET A 65 8.67 5.93 3.43
N SER A 66 9.66 5.24 2.84
CA SER A 66 10.03 5.41 1.44
C SER A 66 8.99 4.88 0.44
N MET A 67 7.95 4.17 0.92
CA MET A 67 6.84 3.75 0.06
C MET A 67 6.07 4.94 -0.54
N THR A 68 6.09 6.10 0.12
CA THR A 68 5.47 7.33 -0.38
C THR A 68 6.45 8.17 -1.19
N LYS A 69 5.96 8.90 -2.19
CA LYS A 69 6.80 9.75 -3.06
C LYS A 69 7.47 10.90 -2.31
N HIS A 70 6.76 11.48 -1.35
CA HIS A 70 7.19 12.69 -0.65
C HIS A 70 7.80 12.37 0.71
N MET A 71 8.86 13.10 1.05
CA MET A 71 9.42 13.08 2.39
C MET A 71 8.40 13.66 3.38
N PRO A 72 8.03 12.91 4.44
CA PRO A 72 7.17 13.44 5.47
C PRO A 72 7.87 14.57 6.22
N ASP A 73 7.11 15.57 6.66
CA ASP A 73 7.64 16.67 7.47
C ASP A 73 8.12 16.20 8.86
N GLN A 74 8.71 17.13 9.63
CA GLN A 74 9.27 16.80 10.94
C GLN A 74 8.22 16.32 11.95
N ALA A 75 7.01 16.87 11.92
CA ALA A 75 5.95 16.47 12.85
C ALA A 75 5.51 15.03 12.56
N ARG A 76 5.22 14.73 11.29
CA ARG A 76 4.80 13.38 10.89
C ARG A 76 5.92 12.35 11.08
N ARG A 77 7.19 12.72 10.87
CA ARG A 77 8.33 11.83 11.19
C ARG A 77 8.37 11.44 12.67
N ARG A 78 8.13 12.39 13.57
CA ARG A 78 8.08 12.13 15.03
C ARG A 78 6.92 11.22 15.42
N GLU A 79 5.76 11.41 14.82
CA GLU A 79 4.60 10.53 15.04
C GLU A 79 4.90 9.11 14.56
N LEU A 80 5.38 8.96 13.32
CA LEU A 80 5.71 7.66 12.73
C LEU A 80 6.79 6.92 13.51
N TYR A 81 7.77 7.64 14.07
CA TYR A 81 8.77 7.06 14.96
C TYR A 81 8.13 6.42 16.20
N LYS A 82 7.19 7.11 16.86
CA LYS A 82 6.46 6.58 18.02
C LYS A 82 5.54 5.42 17.63
N GLU A 83 4.73 5.61 16.60
CA GLU A 83 3.81 4.59 16.05
C GLU A 83 4.58 3.30 15.71
N PHE A 84 5.80 3.41 15.21
CA PHE A 84 6.63 2.26 14.87
C PHE A 84 7.03 1.43 16.10
N PHE A 85 7.53 2.05 17.17
CA PHE A 85 7.85 1.33 18.39
C PHE A 85 6.61 0.78 19.09
N GLU A 86 5.51 1.52 19.11
CA GLU A 86 4.22 1.03 19.60
C GLU A 86 3.75 -0.21 18.81
N ALA A 87 3.90 -0.19 17.48
CA ALA A 87 3.55 -1.32 16.63
C ALA A 87 4.42 -2.56 16.89
N ILE A 88 5.73 -2.38 17.13
CA ILE A 88 6.67 -3.47 17.45
C ILE A 88 6.22 -4.24 18.70
N PHE A 89 5.83 -3.53 19.75
CA PHE A 89 5.45 -4.10 21.04
C PHE A 89 3.92 -4.23 21.23
N SER A 90 3.16 -4.10 20.14
CA SER A 90 1.69 -4.24 20.16
C SER A 90 1.25 -5.68 20.47
N ASN A 91 -0.01 -5.83 20.90
CA ASN A 91 -0.63 -7.14 21.19
C ASN A 91 0.17 -7.99 22.20
N ASP A 92 0.68 -7.33 23.25
CA ASP A 92 1.48 -7.94 24.33
C ASP A 92 2.74 -8.66 23.83
N TRP A 93 3.28 -8.27 22.67
CA TRP A 93 4.52 -8.85 22.18
C TRP A 93 5.71 -8.40 23.03
N TYR A 94 6.63 -9.32 23.32
CA TYR A 94 7.92 -9.06 23.96
C TYR A 94 8.98 -9.99 23.34
N SER A 95 10.26 -9.70 23.56
CA SER A 95 11.36 -10.36 22.83
C SER A 95 11.50 -11.88 23.03
N GLY A 96 10.85 -12.46 24.05
CA GLY A 96 10.77 -13.90 24.27
C GLY A 96 9.62 -14.59 23.52
N LYS A 97 8.67 -13.83 22.97
CA LYS A 97 7.61 -14.36 22.10
C LYS A 97 8.11 -14.53 20.68
N LYS A 98 7.52 -15.49 19.96
CA LYS A 98 7.79 -15.67 18.53
C LYS A 98 7.48 -14.36 17.77
N PRO A 99 8.41 -13.87 16.93
CA PRO A 99 8.15 -12.72 16.07
C PRO A 99 6.94 -12.96 15.17
N LYS A 100 6.24 -11.88 14.82
CA LYS A 100 5.16 -11.89 13.85
C LYS A 100 5.66 -12.46 12.52
N THR A 101 4.92 -13.40 11.95
CA THR A 101 5.18 -13.87 10.59
C THR A 101 4.57 -12.86 9.61
N PRO A 102 5.32 -12.34 8.63
CA PRO A 102 4.75 -11.44 7.65
C PRO A 102 3.75 -12.24 6.79
N HIS A 103 2.54 -11.70 6.62
CA HIS A 103 1.54 -12.28 5.75
C HIS A 103 1.82 -11.87 4.29
N MET A 104 1.32 -12.65 3.34
CA MET A 104 1.34 -12.25 1.93
C MET A 104 0.53 -10.97 1.73
N LEU A 105 0.95 -10.13 0.77
CA LEU A 105 0.18 -8.96 0.38
C LEU A 105 -1.17 -9.44 -0.17
N PRO A 106 -2.31 -9.12 0.48
CA PRO A 106 -3.59 -9.55 -0.04
C PRO A 106 -3.88 -8.85 -1.37
N PRO A 107 -4.60 -9.49 -2.32
CA PRO A 107 -5.02 -8.81 -3.54
C PRO A 107 -5.93 -7.62 -3.21
N LEU A 108 -5.90 -6.58 -4.04
CA LEU A 108 -6.84 -5.47 -3.90
C LEU A 108 -8.24 -5.94 -4.30
N ARG A 109 -9.16 -6.02 -3.34
CA ARG A 109 -10.52 -6.49 -3.60
C ARG A 109 -11.31 -5.41 -4.31
N ARG A 110 -11.84 -5.72 -5.50
CA ARG A 110 -12.61 -4.79 -6.33
C ARG A 110 -13.75 -4.09 -5.58
N ILE A 111 -14.48 -4.83 -4.74
CA ILE A 111 -15.60 -4.27 -3.98
C ILE A 111 -15.16 -3.20 -2.96
N GLU A 112 -13.91 -3.27 -2.49
CA GLU A 112 -13.35 -2.30 -1.55
C GLU A 112 -12.70 -1.09 -2.24
N SER A 113 -12.25 -1.27 -3.49
CA SER A 113 -11.61 -0.23 -4.30
C SER A 113 -12.55 0.45 -5.31
N SER A 114 -13.84 0.08 -5.32
CA SER A 114 -14.84 0.66 -6.23
C SER A 114 -15.81 1.60 -5.51
N ALA A 115 -16.31 2.60 -6.24
CA ALA A 115 -17.35 3.50 -5.75
C ALA A 115 -18.73 3.09 -6.27
N GLN A 116 -19.78 3.19 -5.45
CA GLN A 116 -21.15 3.08 -5.94
C GLN A 116 -21.52 4.38 -6.65
N VAL A 117 -21.89 4.30 -7.93
CA VAL A 117 -22.05 5.47 -8.81
C VAL A 117 -23.42 5.57 -9.47
N GLY A 118 -24.29 4.59 -9.24
CA GLY A 118 -25.63 4.60 -9.80
C GLY A 118 -26.39 3.31 -9.58
N VAL A 119 -27.43 3.13 -10.40
CA VAL A 119 -28.24 1.91 -10.47
C VAL A 119 -28.48 1.49 -11.91
N LEU A 120 -28.80 0.24 -12.14
CA LEU A 120 -29.21 -0.26 -13.45
C LEU A 120 -30.58 0.32 -13.85
N ARG A 121 -30.68 0.90 -15.05
CA ARG A 121 -31.93 1.45 -15.64
C ARG A 121 -32.89 0.35 -16.07
N ILE A 122 -32.33 -0.74 -16.55
CA ILE A 122 -33.02 -1.91 -17.05
C ILE A 122 -32.35 -3.15 -16.48
N ASN A 123 -33.00 -4.30 -16.61
CA ASN A 123 -32.34 -5.58 -16.38
C ASN A 123 -31.13 -5.68 -17.32
N HIS A 124 -29.94 -5.96 -16.78
CA HIS A 124 -28.76 -6.12 -17.61
C HIS A 124 -29.00 -7.26 -18.61
N PRO A 125 -28.62 -7.11 -19.90
CA PRO A 125 -28.82 -8.16 -20.89
C PRO A 125 -28.23 -9.49 -20.44
N ILE A 126 -28.99 -10.56 -20.67
CA ILE A 126 -28.56 -11.93 -20.44
C ILE A 126 -27.55 -12.30 -21.52
N ASN A 127 -26.44 -12.88 -21.10
CA ASN A 127 -25.45 -13.49 -21.98
C ASN A 127 -25.14 -14.90 -21.44
N ARG A 128 -24.73 -15.83 -22.31
CA ARG A 128 -24.18 -17.15 -21.97
C ARG A 128 -23.21 -17.14 -20.76
N TYR A 129 -22.40 -16.10 -20.60
CA TYR A 129 -21.43 -15.97 -19.49
C TYR A 129 -22.01 -15.30 -18.23
N PHE A 130 -23.11 -14.55 -18.38
CA PHE A 130 -23.69 -13.76 -17.29
C PHE A 130 -25.21 -13.99 -17.26
N PRO A 131 -25.66 -15.02 -16.51
CA PRO A 131 -27.09 -15.27 -16.36
C PRO A 131 -27.75 -14.11 -15.61
N GLN A 132 -29.07 -14.02 -15.72
CA GLN A 132 -29.83 -13.05 -14.93
C GLN A 132 -29.72 -13.40 -13.44
N THR A 133 -29.15 -12.51 -12.64
CA THR A 133 -29.10 -12.62 -11.18
C THR A 133 -29.87 -11.47 -10.52
N PRO A 134 -30.23 -11.59 -9.23
CA PRO A 134 -30.92 -10.51 -8.53
C PRO A 134 -30.18 -9.17 -8.57
N GLU A 135 -28.84 -9.18 -8.58
CA GLU A 135 -27.98 -7.99 -8.63
C GLU A 135 -27.91 -7.32 -10.01
N ARG A 136 -28.44 -8.00 -11.04
CA ARG A 136 -28.51 -7.51 -12.43
C ARG A 136 -29.89 -7.02 -12.84
N MET A 137 -30.80 -6.91 -11.87
CA MET A 137 -32.13 -6.36 -12.10
C MET A 137 -32.11 -4.83 -12.11
N ALA A 138 -33.10 -4.23 -12.78
CA ALA A 138 -33.31 -2.79 -12.75
C ALA A 138 -33.41 -2.28 -11.29
N GLY A 139 -32.84 -1.11 -11.03
CA GLY A 139 -32.77 -0.50 -9.71
C GLY A 139 -31.62 -1.00 -8.83
N GLN A 140 -30.89 -2.04 -9.21
CA GLN A 140 -29.75 -2.54 -8.44
C GLN A 140 -28.52 -1.67 -8.60
N SER A 141 -27.69 -1.63 -7.54
CA SER A 141 -26.49 -0.79 -7.47
C SER A 141 -25.45 -1.16 -8.53
N ALA A 142 -24.93 -0.12 -9.18
CA ALA A 142 -23.80 -0.19 -10.08
C ALA A 142 -22.58 0.48 -9.44
N PHE A 143 -21.42 -0.14 -9.61
CA PHE A 143 -20.15 0.31 -9.06
C PHE A 143 -19.17 0.63 -10.20
N LEU A 144 -18.30 1.59 -9.95
CA LEU A 144 -17.17 1.94 -10.83
C LEU A 144 -15.88 1.71 -10.06
N GLY A 145 -15.04 0.84 -10.60
CA GLY A 145 -13.67 0.61 -10.18
C GLY A 145 -12.66 1.08 -11.22
N LEU A 146 -11.39 0.94 -10.85
CA LEU A 146 -10.24 1.30 -11.65
C LEU A 146 -9.20 0.17 -11.57
N ASP A 147 -8.76 -0.30 -12.73
CA ASP A 147 -7.58 -1.17 -12.84
C ASP A 147 -6.43 -0.34 -13.41
N LEU A 148 -5.31 -0.27 -12.69
CA LEU A 148 -4.05 0.27 -13.20
C LEU A 148 -3.32 -0.84 -13.96
N ILE A 149 -2.68 -0.51 -15.08
CA ILE A 149 -1.91 -1.45 -15.91
C ILE A 149 -0.49 -0.91 -16.02
N PRO A 150 0.36 -1.13 -14.99
CA PRO A 150 1.65 -0.46 -14.90
C PRO A 150 2.61 -0.81 -16.03
N ASP A 151 2.61 -2.08 -16.46
CA ASP A 151 3.52 -2.61 -17.47
C ASP A 151 3.23 -2.04 -18.86
N GLU A 152 1.97 -1.70 -19.14
CA GLU A 152 1.54 -1.11 -20.42
C GLU A 152 1.43 0.42 -20.36
N GLY A 153 1.68 1.04 -19.20
CA GLY A 153 1.56 2.49 -19.03
C GLY A 153 0.11 2.99 -19.08
N GLY A 154 -0.86 2.16 -18.68
CA GLY A 154 -2.28 2.43 -18.88
C GLY A 154 -3.13 2.34 -17.61
N TRP A 155 -4.42 2.62 -17.76
CA TRP A 155 -5.46 2.31 -16.78
C TRP A 155 -6.79 2.11 -17.50
N ARG A 156 -7.72 1.41 -16.86
CA ARG A 156 -9.07 1.19 -17.40
C ARG A 156 -10.14 1.32 -16.35
N TRP A 157 -11.29 1.83 -16.78
CA TRP A 157 -12.50 1.91 -15.97
C TRP A 157 -13.25 0.59 -16.04
N ILE A 158 -13.73 0.11 -14.89
CA ILE A 158 -14.49 -1.14 -14.83
C ILE A 158 -15.80 -0.88 -14.10
N TRP A 159 -16.89 -1.14 -14.81
CA TRP A 159 -18.23 -1.06 -14.25
C TRP A 159 -18.63 -2.43 -13.75
N THR A 160 -19.08 -2.55 -12.51
CA THR A 160 -19.49 -3.84 -11.94
C THR A 160 -20.83 -3.77 -11.22
N ASP A 161 -21.50 -4.91 -11.14
CA ASP A 161 -22.58 -5.12 -10.18
C ASP A 161 -22.04 -5.30 -8.75
N ARG A 162 -22.94 -5.53 -7.80
CA ARG A 162 -22.60 -5.74 -6.37
C ARG A 162 -21.72 -6.97 -6.11
N ARG A 163 -21.70 -7.95 -7.02
CA ARG A 163 -20.85 -9.15 -6.91
C ARG A 163 -19.47 -8.95 -7.54
N GLY A 164 -19.22 -7.79 -8.16
CA GLY A 164 -17.97 -7.50 -8.84
C GLY A 164 -17.91 -8.02 -10.28
N CYS A 165 -19.05 -8.48 -10.82
CA CYS A 165 -19.11 -8.92 -12.22
C CYS A 165 -19.35 -7.73 -13.14
N THR A 166 -18.68 -7.71 -14.29
CA THR A 166 -18.70 -6.57 -15.23
C THR A 166 -20.10 -6.32 -15.79
N ILE A 167 -20.46 -5.05 -15.90
CA ILE A 167 -21.70 -4.57 -16.52
C ILE A 167 -21.37 -3.48 -17.55
N ASP A 168 -22.27 -3.22 -18.49
CA ASP A 168 -22.10 -2.14 -19.46
C ASP A 168 -22.56 -0.79 -18.88
N SER A 169 -21.76 0.25 -19.10
CA SER A 169 -22.01 1.60 -18.62
C SER A 169 -23.29 2.22 -19.20
N GLN A 170 -23.70 1.80 -20.40
CA GLN A 170 -24.91 2.30 -21.07
C GLN A 170 -26.20 2.00 -20.28
N TYR A 171 -26.18 0.96 -19.44
CA TYR A 171 -27.33 0.56 -18.62
C TYR A 171 -27.38 1.28 -17.27
N ILE A 172 -26.46 2.18 -16.97
CA ILE A 172 -26.34 2.82 -15.65
C ILE A 172 -27.06 4.16 -15.62
N ASN A 173 -27.97 4.34 -14.66
CA ASN A 173 -28.47 5.64 -14.23
C ASN A 173 -27.55 6.18 -13.14
N PHE A 174 -26.87 7.29 -13.43
CA PHE A 174 -25.94 7.95 -12.50
C PHE A 174 -26.66 8.76 -11.41
N LEU A 175 -28.00 8.76 -11.35
CA LEU A 175 -28.78 9.41 -10.29
C LEU A 175 -28.43 10.89 -10.08
N GLY A 176 -28.23 11.63 -11.19
CA GLY A 176 -27.83 13.04 -11.16
C GLY A 176 -26.32 13.29 -11.07
N MET A 177 -25.50 12.24 -10.90
CA MET A 177 -24.05 12.33 -10.96
C MET A 177 -23.55 12.38 -12.41
N THR A 178 -22.51 13.17 -12.66
CA THR A 178 -21.80 13.17 -13.95
C THR A 178 -20.81 12.00 -14.02
N ARG A 179 -20.45 11.56 -15.24
CA ARG A 179 -19.37 10.57 -15.42
C ARG A 179 -18.04 11.03 -14.79
N ALA A 180 -17.75 12.32 -14.83
CA ALA A 180 -16.54 12.89 -14.24
C ALA A 180 -16.53 12.79 -12.71
N GLU A 181 -17.67 13.01 -12.06
CA GLU A 181 -17.83 12.80 -10.61
C GLU A 181 -17.69 11.33 -10.23
N ALA A 182 -18.32 10.43 -10.99
CA ALA A 182 -18.19 8.99 -10.78
C ALA A 182 -16.72 8.55 -10.82
N ARG A 183 -15.97 9.00 -11.84
CA ARG A 183 -14.53 8.73 -11.98
C ARG A 183 -13.72 9.28 -10.80
N ARG A 184 -13.99 10.52 -10.35
CA ARG A 184 -13.34 11.10 -9.16
C ARG A 184 -13.58 10.26 -7.91
N GLN A 185 -14.81 9.78 -7.70
CA GLN A 185 -15.14 8.91 -6.57
C GLN A 185 -14.43 7.56 -6.65
N ALA A 186 -14.37 6.95 -7.84
CA ALA A 186 -13.66 5.70 -8.06
C ALA A 186 -12.15 5.83 -7.79
N ILE A 187 -11.51 6.91 -8.25
CA ILE A 187 -10.10 7.20 -7.93
C ILE A 187 -9.90 7.32 -6.41
N ALA A 188 -10.77 8.07 -5.73
CA ALA A 188 -10.67 8.26 -4.28
C ALA A 188 -10.89 6.94 -3.51
N ALA A 189 -11.79 6.07 -3.98
CA ALA A 189 -12.03 4.74 -3.40
C ALA A 189 -10.81 3.84 -3.59
N TYR A 190 -10.26 3.78 -4.80
CA TYR A 190 -9.03 3.06 -5.12
C TYR A 190 -7.87 3.52 -4.22
N ASP A 191 -7.56 4.81 -4.23
CA ASP A 191 -6.44 5.38 -3.46
C ASP A 191 -6.54 5.05 -1.97
N ARG A 192 -7.75 5.14 -1.40
CA ARG A 192 -7.99 4.84 0.02
C ARG A 192 -7.75 3.36 0.32
N ALA A 193 -8.28 2.48 -0.53
CA ALA A 193 -8.13 1.04 -0.37
C ALA A 193 -6.65 0.62 -0.52
N GLU A 194 -5.96 1.16 -1.53
CA GLU A 194 -4.57 0.84 -1.81
C GLU A 194 -3.62 1.39 -0.74
N LEU A 195 -3.83 2.63 -0.30
CA LEU A 195 -3.08 3.22 0.82
C LEU A 195 -3.21 2.35 2.07
N LYS A 196 -4.42 1.92 2.43
CA LYS A 196 -4.65 1.05 3.59
C LYS A 196 -3.96 -0.30 3.40
N ARG A 197 -4.08 -0.92 2.23
CA ARG A 197 -3.52 -2.23 1.90
C ARG A 197 -2.00 -2.25 2.00
N ILE A 198 -1.34 -1.33 1.29
CA ILE A 198 0.12 -1.24 1.22
C ILE A 198 0.72 -0.78 2.56
N THR A 199 0.13 0.24 3.20
CA THR A 199 0.62 0.73 4.51
C THR A 199 0.58 -0.40 5.54
N LYS A 200 -0.53 -1.13 5.62
CA LYS A 200 -0.66 -2.25 6.57
C LYS A 200 0.37 -3.34 6.29
N TYR A 201 0.51 -3.76 5.04
CA TYR A 201 1.46 -4.81 4.67
C TYR A 201 2.91 -4.40 4.98
N ASN A 202 3.33 -3.21 4.55
CA ASN A 202 4.70 -2.74 4.75
C ASN A 202 5.03 -2.54 6.23
N LEU A 203 4.09 -2.00 7.01
CA LEU A 203 4.27 -1.86 8.47
C LEU A 203 4.38 -3.23 9.15
N ASP A 204 3.50 -4.18 8.80
CA ASP A 204 3.53 -5.53 9.34
C ASP A 204 4.86 -6.26 9.01
N LEU A 205 5.39 -6.03 7.81
CA LEU A 205 6.70 -6.55 7.41
C LEU A 205 7.85 -5.90 8.20
N ALA A 206 7.86 -4.57 8.33
CA ALA A 206 8.87 -3.83 9.08
C ALA A 206 8.90 -4.25 10.57
N VAL A 207 7.72 -4.37 11.18
CA VAL A 207 7.55 -4.86 12.56
C VAL A 207 8.07 -6.28 12.70
N SER A 208 7.71 -7.19 11.78
CA SER A 208 8.21 -8.57 11.80
C SER A 208 9.73 -8.63 11.80
N VAL A 209 10.39 -7.82 10.94
CA VAL A 209 11.85 -7.77 10.85
C VAL A 209 12.45 -7.19 12.13
N ALA A 210 11.88 -6.11 12.65
CA ALA A 210 12.31 -5.49 13.90
C ALA A 210 12.24 -6.49 15.08
N GLN A 211 11.12 -7.20 15.22
CA GLN A 211 10.93 -8.21 16.27
C GLN A 211 11.97 -9.34 16.20
N ARG A 212 12.39 -9.77 15.00
CA ARG A 212 13.47 -10.76 14.84
C ARG A 212 14.82 -10.22 15.33
N ARG A 213 15.17 -8.98 14.97
CA ARG A 213 16.40 -8.31 15.44
C ARG A 213 16.40 -8.20 16.96
N ILE A 214 15.31 -7.67 17.52
CA ILE A 214 15.11 -7.49 18.97
C ILE A 214 15.20 -8.81 19.72
N ALA A 215 14.57 -9.89 19.22
CA ALA A 215 14.66 -11.21 19.87
C ALA A 215 16.10 -11.73 19.95
N LYS A 216 16.92 -11.50 18.92
CA LYS A 216 18.35 -11.85 18.94
C LYS A 216 19.14 -10.97 19.91
N TRP A 217 18.90 -9.67 19.90
CA TRP A 217 19.57 -8.73 20.80
C TRP A 217 19.20 -8.96 22.27
N ALA A 218 17.99 -9.43 22.56
CA ALA A 218 17.60 -9.84 23.91
C ALA A 218 18.46 -11.01 24.41
N LYS A 219 18.64 -12.03 23.55
CA LYS A 219 19.42 -13.23 23.86
C LYS A 219 20.90 -12.93 24.11
N HIS A 220 21.51 -12.08 23.29
CA HIS A 220 22.95 -11.82 23.35
C HIS A 220 23.35 -10.57 24.15
N GLY A 221 22.39 -9.72 24.51
CA GLY A 221 22.62 -8.47 25.24
C GLY A 221 23.46 -7.43 24.48
N PRO A 222 23.88 -6.34 25.17
CA PRO A 222 24.57 -5.20 24.57
C PRO A 222 25.94 -5.55 23.95
N ALA A 223 26.61 -6.61 24.43
CA ALA A 223 27.88 -7.09 23.87
C ALA A 223 27.77 -7.51 22.39
N TYR A 224 26.55 -7.83 21.94
CA TYR A 224 26.25 -8.13 20.54
C TYR A 224 26.25 -6.88 19.63
N LYS A 225 26.40 -5.69 20.21
CA LYS A 225 26.54 -4.40 19.51
C LYS A 225 25.46 -4.13 18.46
N ALA A 226 24.22 -4.54 18.77
CA ALA A 226 23.07 -4.38 17.87
C ALA A 226 23.31 -4.91 16.44
N ARG A 227 24.13 -5.97 16.30
CA ARG A 227 24.44 -6.54 14.98
C ARG A 227 23.16 -7.02 14.26
N VAL A 228 23.08 -6.73 12.97
CA VAL A 228 21.98 -7.16 12.09
C VAL A 228 22.49 -8.22 11.12
N ASP A 229 21.97 -9.44 11.26
CA ASP A 229 22.28 -10.53 10.34
C ASP A 229 21.60 -10.34 8.98
N HIS A 230 22.16 -10.96 7.94
CA HIS A 230 21.60 -10.87 6.58
C HIS A 230 20.14 -11.34 6.51
N VAL A 231 19.77 -12.37 7.29
CA VAL A 231 18.40 -12.91 7.36
C VAL A 231 17.39 -11.96 8.02
N ASP A 232 17.88 -10.94 8.73
CA ASP A 232 17.07 -9.92 9.39
C ASP A 232 17.11 -8.58 8.65
N ARG A 233 17.55 -8.59 7.39
CA ARG A 233 17.38 -7.48 6.46
C ARG A 233 16.11 -7.71 5.64
N PHE A 234 15.54 -6.65 5.08
CA PHE A 234 14.51 -6.84 4.06
C PHE A 234 15.11 -7.55 2.85
N ILE A 235 14.29 -8.40 2.24
CA ILE A 235 14.57 -8.94 0.92
C ILE A 235 14.37 -7.79 -0.09
N PRO A 236 15.21 -7.65 -1.12
CA PRO A 236 14.97 -6.69 -2.21
C PRO A 236 13.54 -6.81 -2.75
N GLY A 237 12.84 -5.68 -2.87
CA GLY A 237 11.42 -5.66 -3.28
C GLY A 237 10.42 -6.09 -2.19
N GLY A 238 10.88 -6.35 -0.96
CA GLY A 238 10.01 -6.73 0.16
C GLY A 238 9.05 -5.61 0.57
N ILE A 239 9.51 -4.37 0.62
CA ILE A 239 8.65 -3.20 0.80
C ILE A 239 8.00 -2.85 -0.54
N GLN A 240 6.67 -2.83 -0.54
CA GLN A 240 5.88 -2.51 -1.72
C GLN A 240 5.78 -1.00 -1.88
N LYS A 241 5.96 -0.52 -3.12
CA LYS A 241 5.78 0.90 -3.45
C LYS A 241 4.28 1.22 -3.45
N LEU A 242 3.92 2.39 -2.94
CA LEU A 242 2.53 2.85 -2.99
C LEU A 242 2.24 3.48 -4.36
N LEU A 243 1.34 2.87 -5.12
CA LEU A 243 0.90 3.38 -6.42
C LEU A 243 -0.52 3.93 -6.31
N LEU A 244 -0.65 5.25 -6.25
CA LEU A 244 -1.96 5.90 -6.20
C LEU A 244 -2.47 6.18 -7.62
N ALA A 245 -3.75 5.92 -7.83
CA ALA A 245 -4.43 6.16 -9.10
C ALA A 245 -4.38 7.63 -9.49
N ARG A 246 -4.57 8.54 -8.52
CA ARG A 246 -4.51 9.98 -8.79
C ARG A 246 -3.16 10.40 -9.35
N ASP A 247 -2.07 9.83 -8.85
CA ASP A 247 -0.73 10.22 -9.25
C ASP A 247 -0.38 9.58 -10.60
N TRP A 248 -0.76 8.31 -10.79
CA TRP A 248 -0.59 7.58 -12.06
C TRP A 248 -1.31 8.27 -13.22
N ILE A 249 -2.61 8.52 -13.06
CA ILE A 249 -3.44 9.17 -14.08
C ILE A 249 -2.92 10.57 -14.38
N SER A 250 -2.54 11.33 -13.34
CA SER A 250 -2.00 12.68 -13.53
C SER A 250 -0.70 12.68 -14.30
N TYR A 251 0.19 11.71 -14.04
CA TYR A 251 1.45 11.57 -14.76
C TYR A 251 1.21 11.24 -16.23
N TRP A 252 0.43 10.21 -16.51
CA TRP A 252 0.19 9.78 -17.89
C TRP A 252 -0.67 10.76 -18.69
N SER A 253 -1.58 11.49 -18.05
CA SER A 253 -2.30 12.60 -18.71
C SER A 253 -1.34 13.70 -19.17
N ARG A 254 -0.28 13.99 -18.38
CA ARG A 254 0.76 14.96 -18.77
C ARG A 254 1.67 14.39 -19.86
N VAL A 255 2.04 13.11 -19.77
CA VAL A 255 2.88 12.45 -20.79
C VAL A 255 2.16 12.43 -22.13
N ALA A 256 0.87 12.04 -22.15
CA ALA A 256 0.06 12.09 -23.36
C ALA A 256 -0.02 13.51 -23.92
N PHE A 257 -0.34 14.51 -23.09
CA PHE A 257 -0.36 15.92 -23.51
C PHE A 257 0.97 16.42 -24.12
N VAL A 258 2.11 15.86 -23.70
CA VAL A 258 3.44 16.23 -24.24
C VAL A 258 3.77 15.48 -25.53
N LEU A 259 3.28 14.24 -25.68
CA LEU A 259 3.59 13.37 -26.82
C LEU A 259 2.61 13.53 -27.99
N THR A 260 1.40 14.01 -27.71
CA THR A 260 0.34 14.22 -28.70
C THR A 260 -0.29 15.58 -28.43
N ASP A 261 -0.37 16.43 -29.47
CA ASP A 261 -1.33 17.56 -29.48
C ASP A 261 -2.79 17.06 -29.53
N GLU A 262 -2.98 15.74 -29.49
CA GLU A 262 -4.24 15.02 -29.34
C GLU A 262 -4.30 14.35 -27.96
N MET A 263 -5.50 14.23 -27.41
CA MET A 263 -5.77 13.54 -26.15
C MET A 263 -5.13 12.12 -26.08
N PRO A 264 -4.83 11.59 -24.88
CA PRO A 264 -4.60 10.15 -24.71
C PRO A 264 -5.76 9.36 -25.32
N PRO A 265 -5.51 8.13 -25.81
CA PRO A 265 -6.46 7.38 -26.64
C PRO A 265 -7.86 7.39 -26.01
N SER A 266 -8.78 7.97 -26.75
CA SER A 266 -10.20 7.97 -26.43
C SER A 266 -10.70 6.54 -26.33
N GLU A 267 -11.31 6.21 -25.19
CA GLU A 267 -12.38 5.22 -25.06
C GLU A 267 -12.27 3.99 -25.98
N GLU A 268 -11.24 3.16 -25.82
CA GLU A 268 -11.45 1.74 -26.11
C GLU A 268 -12.23 1.14 -24.93
N GLU A 269 -13.53 1.45 -24.91
CA GLU A 269 -14.53 0.61 -24.27
C GLU A 269 -14.42 -0.77 -24.91
N ILE A 270 -13.96 -1.75 -24.14
CA ILE A 270 -14.00 -3.14 -24.54
C ILE A 270 -15.48 -3.51 -24.71
N LYS A 271 -15.96 -3.54 -25.96
CA LYS A 271 -17.05 -4.44 -26.35
C LYS A 271 -16.57 -5.85 -26.05
N MET A 272 -17.28 -6.56 -25.18
CA MET A 272 -16.88 -7.87 -24.68
C MET A 272 -16.32 -8.79 -25.79
N PRO A 273 -15.08 -9.28 -25.64
CA PRO A 273 -14.65 -10.53 -26.19
C PRO A 273 -14.50 -11.55 -25.05
N THR A 274 -14.87 -12.77 -25.42
CA THR A 274 -14.88 -14.04 -24.71
C THR A 274 -13.57 -14.38 -23.98
N ASP A 275 -13.72 -14.95 -22.78
CA ASP A 275 -12.69 -15.65 -21.97
C ASP A 275 -11.60 -14.74 -21.34
N GLU A 276 -11.03 -14.95 -20.15
CA GLU A 276 -10.96 -16.06 -19.18
C GLU A 276 -10.42 -15.36 -17.90
N THR A 277 -11.06 -15.29 -16.74
CA THR A 277 -11.02 -16.25 -15.63
C THR A 277 -11.58 -15.50 -14.40
N CYS A 278 -12.55 -16.10 -13.72
CA CYS A 278 -13.02 -15.65 -12.42
C CYS A 278 -12.64 -16.75 -11.43
N HIS A 279 -11.66 -16.46 -10.58
CA HIS A 279 -11.37 -17.20 -9.35
C HIS A 279 -11.51 -16.24 -8.17
#